data_AF-R4Z2V5-F1
#
_entry.id   AF-R4Z2V5-F1
#
_cell.length_a   1.000
_cell.length_b   1.000
_cell.length_c   1.000
_cell.angle_alpha   90.00
_cell.angle_beta   90.00
_cell.angle_gamma   90.00
#
_symmetry.space_group_name_H-M   'P 1'
#
loop_
_entity.id
_entity.type
_entity.pdbx_description
1 polymer ?
#
loop_
_entity_poly.entity_id
_entity_poly.type
_entity_poly.pdbx_seq_one_letter_code
_entity_poly.pdbx_strand_id
1 'polypeptide(L)'
;MNIHRSNRQDDSRRQIPRRLSAVGVAVVFSASLLAGCHSGHNSAPPPTDAPPTTTVPVDTTMPPMTPGTRNASENALYQGMQTLWMQHMEWTYAAVAAFAVDSPGFPATADRLLQNQVDIGNAVRPFYGDAGADQLTTLLQEHITGAVAVLTAAKAGDSAGLDQAVAAEYANAKAIGDFLADANPTNWPKADMEAMMATHIDQTLVYATDMLQGDYSQAIANYGLAEAHMVEMADMLSAGVIAQFPDRFMA
;
A
#
# COMPACT_ATOMS: atom_id res chain seq x y z
N MET A 1 6.48 -48.25 43.91
CA MET A 1 5.20 -48.70 43.34
C MET A 1 4.98 -47.93 42.04
N ASN A 2 5.30 -48.54 40.90
CA ASN A 2 4.99 -48.03 39.56
C ASN A 2 3.51 -48.28 39.26
N ILE A 3 2.81 -47.33 38.62
CA ILE A 3 1.91 -47.65 37.50
C ILE A 3 1.94 -46.50 36.48
N HIS A 4 2.41 -46.81 35.27
CA HIS A 4 2.27 -46.05 34.04
C HIS A 4 0.80 -45.92 33.61
N ARG A 5 0.42 -44.79 33.00
CA ARG A 5 -0.32 -44.83 31.72
C ARG A 5 -0.07 -43.58 30.88
N SER A 6 0.50 -43.87 29.71
CA SER A 6 0.61 -43.04 28.52
C SER A 6 -0.76 -42.62 27.98
N ASN A 7 -0.77 -41.47 27.32
CA ASN A 7 -1.13 -41.31 25.90
C ASN A 7 -2.09 -40.12 25.71
N ARG A 8 -1.61 -39.06 25.06
CA ARG A 8 -1.90 -38.76 23.64
C ARG A 8 -1.72 -37.24 23.43
N GLN A 9 -0.87 -36.92 22.47
CA GLN A 9 -0.67 -35.59 21.91
C GLN A 9 -2.02 -34.98 21.51
N ASP A 10 -2.23 -33.71 21.84
CA ASP A 10 -3.13 -32.84 21.09
C ASP A 10 -2.33 -31.61 20.65
N ASP A 11 -1.84 -31.74 19.43
CA ASP A 11 -1.11 -30.74 18.66
C ASP A 11 -2.13 -29.73 18.12
N SER A 12 -2.48 -28.75 18.96
CA SER A 12 -3.32 -27.63 18.56
C SER A 12 -2.47 -26.37 18.37
N ARG A 13 -1.44 -26.47 17.53
CA ARG A 13 -0.92 -25.33 16.77
C ARG A 13 -2.10 -24.77 15.98
N ARG A 14 -2.65 -23.64 16.41
CA ARG A 14 -3.61 -22.86 15.63
C ARG A 14 -2.95 -22.52 14.29
N GLN A 15 -3.33 -23.29 13.28
CA GLN A 15 -3.04 -23.05 11.88
C GLN A 15 -3.68 -21.72 11.50
N ILE A 16 -2.86 -20.67 11.45
CA ILE A 16 -3.17 -19.49 10.66
C ILE A 16 -3.25 -19.99 9.21
N PRO A 17 -4.37 -19.83 8.49
CA PRO A 17 -4.42 -20.19 7.09
C PRO A 17 -3.46 -19.28 6.31
N ARG A 18 -2.26 -19.79 6.02
CA ARG A 18 -1.38 -19.29 4.97
C ARG A 18 -2.11 -19.46 3.65
N ARG A 19 -2.89 -18.45 3.24
CA ARG A 19 -3.40 -18.31 1.88
C ARG A 19 -3.28 -16.86 1.44
N LEU A 20 -2.03 -16.50 1.17
CA LEU A 20 -1.60 -15.63 0.09
C LEU A 20 -0.09 -15.89 -0.05
N SER A 21 0.24 -17.14 -0.39
CA SER A 21 1.53 -17.41 -1.02
C SER A 21 1.48 -16.71 -2.36
N ALA A 22 2.43 -15.81 -2.59
CA ALA A 22 2.91 -15.34 -3.89
C ALA A 22 1.97 -15.71 -5.04
N VAL A 23 1.07 -14.78 -5.40
CA VAL A 23 0.57 -14.77 -6.76
C VAL A 23 1.82 -14.46 -7.59
N GLY A 24 2.50 -15.51 -8.05
CA GLY A 24 3.38 -15.39 -9.20
C GLY A 24 2.48 -14.86 -10.31
N VAL A 25 2.62 -13.56 -10.61
CA VAL A 25 1.97 -12.94 -11.75
C VAL A 25 2.65 -13.55 -12.97
N ALA A 26 2.22 -14.74 -13.37
CA ALA A 26 2.58 -15.33 -14.64
C ALA A 26 1.86 -14.50 -15.70
N VAL A 27 2.53 -13.45 -16.18
CA VAL A 27 2.05 -12.63 -17.30
C VAL A 27 2.12 -13.49 -18.56
N VAL A 28 1.03 -14.18 -18.90
CA VAL A 28 0.86 -14.83 -20.19
C VAL A 28 0.18 -13.83 -21.12
N PHE A 29 0.96 -13.08 -21.91
CA PHE A 29 0.43 -12.28 -23.01
C PHE A 29 -0.09 -13.21 -24.12
N SER A 30 -1.35 -13.61 -24.02
CA SER A 30 -2.04 -14.31 -25.11
C SER A 30 -2.66 -13.26 -26.04
N ALA A 31 -2.05 -13.05 -27.20
CA ALA A 31 -2.64 -12.25 -28.26
C ALA A 31 -3.84 -13.01 -28.87
N SER A 32 -5.06 -12.61 -28.53
CA SER A 32 -6.29 -13.16 -29.11
C SER A 32 -7.18 -12.05 -29.68
N LEU A 33 -7.29 -12.05 -31.01
CA LEU A 33 -8.21 -11.26 -31.81
C LEU A 33 -9.64 -11.84 -31.77
N LEU A 34 -10.62 -10.92 -31.79
CA LEU A 34 -12.03 -11.01 -32.26
C LEU A 34 -13.15 -11.47 -31.29
N ALA A 35 -14.06 -10.51 -31.10
CA ALA A 35 -15.52 -10.54 -31.29
C ALA A 35 -16.43 -11.35 -30.35
N GLY A 36 -17.43 -10.64 -29.79
CA GLY A 36 -18.74 -11.22 -29.47
C GLY A 36 -19.38 -10.70 -28.20
N CYS A 37 -20.31 -9.73 -28.31
CA CYS A 37 -21.25 -9.38 -27.25
C CYS A 37 -22.15 -10.59 -26.90
N HIS A 38 -22.44 -10.81 -25.62
CA HIS A 38 -23.76 -11.28 -25.13
C HIS A 38 -23.91 -10.99 -23.64
N SER A 39 -24.91 -10.17 -23.30
CA SER A 39 -25.36 -9.90 -21.94
C SER A 39 -26.21 -11.08 -21.43
N GLY A 40 -25.79 -11.71 -20.33
CA GLY A 40 -26.57 -12.69 -19.60
C GLY A 40 -26.71 -12.26 -18.13
N HIS A 41 -27.89 -11.79 -17.75
CA HIS A 41 -28.25 -11.51 -16.36
C HIS A 41 -28.63 -12.84 -15.67
N ASN A 42 -27.78 -13.33 -14.77
CA ASN A 42 -28.15 -14.40 -13.84
C ASN A 42 -28.13 -13.83 -12.41
N SER A 43 -29.32 -13.59 -11.87
CA SER A 43 -29.54 -13.25 -10.46
C SER A 43 -29.34 -14.50 -9.60
N ALA A 44 -28.34 -14.48 -8.71
CA ALA A 44 -28.18 -15.49 -7.67
C ALA A 44 -29.10 -15.19 -6.47
N PRO A 45 -29.69 -16.20 -5.80
CA PRO A 45 -30.49 -16.01 -4.60
C PRO A 45 -29.60 -15.69 -3.37
N PRO A 46 -30.12 -14.99 -2.35
CA PRO A 46 -29.34 -14.60 -1.18
C PRO A 46 -29.01 -15.81 -0.28
N PRO A 47 -27.83 -15.84 0.35
CA PRO A 47 -27.51 -16.89 1.31
C PRO A 47 -28.27 -16.66 2.63
N THR A 48 -29.02 -17.69 3.04
CA THR A 48 -29.61 -17.83 4.38
C THR A 48 -28.60 -18.44 5.35
N ASP A 49 -28.74 -18.04 6.61
CA ASP A 49 -28.14 -18.60 7.84
C ASP A 49 -26.71 -18.15 8.22
N ALA A 50 -26.65 -16.99 8.89
CA ALA A 50 -25.51 -16.63 9.74
C ALA A 50 -25.60 -17.36 11.10
N PRO A 51 -24.51 -17.97 11.60
CA PRO A 51 -24.48 -18.60 12.92
C PRO A 51 -24.50 -17.55 14.05
N PRO A 52 -24.98 -17.92 15.26
CA PRO A 52 -25.20 -16.97 16.35
C PRO A 52 -23.89 -16.38 16.86
N THR A 53 -23.83 -15.05 16.91
CA THR A 53 -22.71 -14.27 17.44
C THR A 53 -22.58 -14.53 18.94
N THR A 54 -21.52 -15.23 19.33
CA THR A 54 -21.15 -15.38 20.75
C THR A 54 -20.41 -14.11 21.17
N THR A 55 -21.07 -13.25 21.94
CA THR A 55 -20.47 -12.03 22.50
C THR A 55 -19.49 -12.43 23.60
N VAL A 56 -18.19 -12.34 23.31
CA VAL A 56 -17.14 -12.38 24.34
C VAL A 56 -17.21 -11.06 25.12
N PRO A 57 -17.31 -11.07 26.46
CA PRO A 57 -17.30 -9.84 27.24
C PRO A 57 -15.93 -9.16 27.08
N VAL A 58 -15.94 -7.95 26.54
CA VAL A 58 -14.76 -7.08 26.50
C VAL A 58 -14.44 -6.64 27.92
N ASP A 59 -13.21 -6.89 28.34
CA ASP A 59 -12.62 -6.38 29.57
C ASP A 59 -12.60 -4.84 29.52
N THR A 60 -13.49 -4.20 30.28
CA THR A 60 -13.69 -2.74 30.34
C THR A 60 -12.66 -2.01 31.21
N THR A 61 -11.48 -2.57 31.43
CA THR A 61 -10.43 -1.93 32.26
C THR A 61 -9.50 -0.98 31.50
N MET A 62 -9.68 -0.82 30.19
CA MET A 62 -9.05 0.27 29.43
C MET A 62 -9.98 1.50 29.43
N PRO A 63 -9.52 2.68 29.88
CA PRO A 63 -10.32 3.89 29.74
C PRO A 63 -10.66 4.10 28.25
N PRO A 64 -11.90 4.49 27.90
CA PRO A 64 -12.22 4.81 26.52
C PRO A 64 -11.30 5.94 26.05
N MET A 65 -10.45 5.66 25.06
CA MET A 65 -9.84 6.72 24.26
C MET A 65 -10.99 7.44 23.57
N THR A 66 -11.44 8.53 24.18
CA THR A 66 -12.29 9.49 23.50
C THR A 66 -11.48 9.95 22.29
N PRO A 67 -11.99 9.88 21.06
CA PRO A 67 -11.34 10.54 19.94
C PRO A 67 -11.22 12.01 20.34
N GLY A 68 -10.02 12.44 20.76
CA GLY A 68 -9.76 13.83 21.02
C GLY A 68 -10.02 14.55 19.71
N THR A 69 -10.92 15.52 19.70
CA THR A 69 -11.14 16.35 18.52
C THR A 69 -9.80 16.98 18.16
N ARG A 70 -9.22 16.58 17.02
CA ARG A 70 -7.98 17.18 16.50
C ARG A 70 -8.12 18.69 16.47
N ASN A 71 -7.12 19.40 16.96
CA ASN A 71 -7.08 20.85 16.90
C ASN A 71 -6.78 21.34 15.46
N ALA A 72 -6.81 22.65 15.24
CA ALA A 72 -6.64 23.22 13.90
C ALA A 72 -5.30 22.86 13.24
N SER A 73 -4.19 22.82 14.01
CA SER A 73 -2.86 22.50 13.49
C SER A 73 -2.72 21.01 13.16
N GLU A 74 -3.29 20.13 13.99
CA GLU A 74 -3.36 18.70 13.71
C GLU A 74 -4.18 18.42 12.45
N ASN A 75 -5.36 19.05 12.32
CA ASN A 75 -6.18 18.92 11.11
C ASN A 75 -5.46 19.42 9.86
N ALA A 76 -4.68 20.50 9.96
CA ALA A 76 -3.89 21.00 8.85
C ALA A 76 -2.81 20.00 8.41
N LEU A 77 -2.14 19.33 9.34
CA LEU A 77 -1.19 18.27 9.00
C LEU A 77 -1.89 17.11 8.30
N TYR A 78 -2.97 16.58 8.88
CA TYR A 78 -3.71 15.46 8.29
C TYR A 78 -4.18 15.77 6.86
N GLN A 79 -4.76 16.96 6.65
CA GLN A 79 -5.19 17.38 5.31
C GLN A 79 -4.02 17.50 4.33
N GLY A 80 -2.90 18.09 4.76
CA GLY A 80 -1.71 18.23 3.93
C GLY A 80 -1.11 16.87 3.54
N MET A 81 -0.96 15.97 4.50
CA MET A 81 -0.43 14.63 4.28
C MET A 81 -1.37 13.82 3.38
N GLN A 82 -2.66 13.74 3.69
CA GLN A 82 -3.64 13.04 2.84
C GLN A 82 -3.63 13.59 1.42
N THR A 83 -3.56 14.92 1.24
CA THR A 83 -3.48 15.52 -0.09
C THR A 83 -2.26 15.05 -0.87
N LEU A 84 -1.07 15.09 -0.25
CA LEU A 84 0.18 14.72 -0.93
C LEU A 84 0.24 13.23 -1.28
N TRP A 85 -0.22 12.37 -0.38
CA TRP A 85 -0.23 10.92 -0.58
C TRP A 85 -1.37 10.46 -1.52
N MET A 86 -2.51 11.14 -1.56
CA MET A 86 -3.50 10.94 -2.64
C MET A 86 -2.96 11.41 -3.99
N GLN A 87 -2.26 12.55 -4.05
CA GLN A 87 -1.61 13.00 -5.27
C GLN A 87 -0.55 12.00 -5.75
N HIS A 88 0.20 11.38 -4.84
CA HIS A 88 1.11 10.28 -5.19
C HIS A 88 0.36 9.18 -5.96
N MET A 89 -0.80 8.72 -5.47
CA MET A 89 -1.62 7.72 -6.17
C MET A 89 -2.18 8.23 -7.49
N GLU A 90 -2.73 9.44 -7.52
CA GLU A 90 -3.31 10.06 -8.71
C GLU A 90 -2.29 10.12 -9.86
N TRP A 91 -1.10 10.66 -9.57
CA TRP A 91 -0.04 10.82 -10.57
C TRP A 91 0.58 9.47 -10.94
N THR A 92 0.61 8.48 -10.03
CA THR A 92 1.06 7.12 -10.35
C THR A 92 0.10 6.43 -11.30
N TYR A 93 -1.21 6.44 -11.01
CA TYR A 93 -2.23 5.89 -11.90
C TYR A 93 -2.21 6.57 -13.27
N ALA A 94 -2.11 7.90 -13.30
CA ALA A 94 -1.99 8.67 -14.55
C ALA A 94 -0.74 8.30 -15.34
N ALA A 95 0.41 8.11 -14.69
CA ALA A 95 1.65 7.71 -15.32
C ALA A 95 1.55 6.28 -15.89
N VAL A 96 1.01 5.34 -15.13
CA VAL A 96 0.78 3.95 -15.55
C VAL A 96 -0.16 3.91 -16.77
N ALA A 97 -1.28 4.63 -16.73
CA ALA A 97 -2.23 4.72 -17.84
C ALA A 97 -1.59 5.34 -19.09
N ALA A 98 -0.85 6.45 -18.93
CA ALA A 98 -0.14 7.10 -20.03
C ALA A 98 0.95 6.19 -20.64
N PHE A 99 1.70 5.48 -19.80
CA PHE A 99 2.74 4.54 -20.22
C PHE A 99 2.15 3.35 -21.00
N ALA A 100 1.03 2.79 -20.51
CA ALA A 100 0.38 1.63 -21.13
C ALA A 100 0.06 1.85 -22.61
N VAL A 101 -0.33 3.07 -22.99
CA VAL A 101 -0.74 3.43 -24.36
C VAL A 101 0.31 4.22 -25.15
N ASP A 102 1.57 4.27 -24.69
CA ASP A 102 2.65 5.06 -25.31
C ASP A 102 2.28 6.53 -25.51
N SER A 103 1.56 7.11 -24.54
CA SER A 103 1.11 8.49 -24.61
C SER A 103 2.29 9.46 -24.64
N PRO A 104 2.30 10.46 -25.54
CA PRO A 104 3.32 11.53 -25.52
C PRO A 104 3.25 12.39 -24.25
N GLY A 105 2.18 12.27 -23.46
CA GLY A 105 2.04 12.95 -22.17
C GLY A 105 2.80 12.27 -21.02
N PHE A 106 3.26 11.02 -21.18
CA PHE A 106 3.92 10.28 -20.10
C PHE A 106 5.09 11.05 -19.44
N PRO A 107 6.02 11.68 -20.19
CA PRO A 107 7.14 12.41 -19.56
C PRO A 107 6.68 13.52 -18.62
N ALA A 108 5.71 14.33 -19.02
CA ALA A 108 5.20 15.42 -18.18
C ALA A 108 4.47 14.89 -16.93
N THR A 109 3.74 13.78 -17.06
CA THR A 109 3.08 13.11 -15.93
C THR A 109 4.11 12.53 -14.96
N ALA A 110 5.15 11.86 -15.47
CA ALA A 110 6.23 11.30 -14.66
C ALA A 110 7.02 12.40 -13.93
N ASP A 111 7.31 13.52 -14.58
CA ASP A 111 7.96 14.67 -13.95
C ASP A 111 7.12 15.24 -12.80
N ARG A 112 5.80 15.35 -12.97
CA ARG A 112 4.90 15.78 -11.90
C ARG A 112 4.87 14.80 -10.73
N LEU A 113 4.87 13.49 -11.02
CA LEU A 113 4.96 12.44 -10.01
C LEU A 113 6.28 12.50 -9.22
N LEU A 114 7.41 12.70 -9.91
CA LEU A 114 8.71 12.88 -9.26
C LEU A 114 8.76 14.15 -8.40
N GLN A 115 8.12 15.24 -8.85
CA GLN A 115 7.97 16.45 -8.05
C GLN A 115 7.11 16.23 -6.79
N ASN A 116 6.07 15.40 -6.87
CA ASN A 116 5.26 15.06 -5.69
C ASN A 116 6.11 14.40 -4.58
N GLN A 117 7.16 13.67 -4.93
CA GLN A 117 8.06 13.07 -3.93
C GLN A 117 8.89 14.13 -3.18
N VAL A 118 9.28 15.21 -3.88
CA VAL A 118 9.90 16.40 -3.28
C VAL A 118 8.90 17.13 -2.38
N ASP A 119 7.64 17.23 -2.82
CA ASP A 119 6.57 17.86 -2.04
C ASP A 119 6.32 17.10 -0.72
N ILE A 120 6.31 15.77 -0.75
CA ILE A 120 6.24 14.90 0.44
C ILE A 120 7.45 15.11 1.36
N GLY A 121 8.68 15.11 0.83
CA GLY A 121 9.88 15.39 1.61
C GLY A 121 9.83 16.76 2.29
N ASN A 122 9.36 17.79 1.59
CA ASN A 122 9.20 19.13 2.14
C ASN A 122 8.15 19.22 3.25
N ALA A 123 7.08 18.42 3.18
CA ALA A 123 6.06 18.38 4.23
C ALA A 123 6.60 17.85 5.57
N VAL A 124 7.57 16.93 5.52
CA VAL A 124 8.17 16.34 6.74
C VAL A 124 9.41 17.10 7.24
N ARG A 125 9.98 17.99 6.41
CA ARG A 125 11.18 18.80 6.73
C ARG A 125 11.10 19.58 8.05
N PRO A 126 9.97 20.19 8.45
CA PRO A 126 9.88 20.91 9.73
C PRO A 126 10.06 20.02 10.97
N PHE A 127 9.91 18.70 10.82
CA PHE A 127 9.96 17.72 11.90
C PHE A 127 11.28 16.95 11.93
N TYR A 128 11.77 16.54 10.76
CA TYR A 128 12.96 15.68 10.63
C TYR A 128 14.19 16.39 10.06
N GLY A 129 14.10 17.70 9.78
CA GLY A 129 15.18 18.51 9.24
C GLY A 129 15.53 18.17 7.80
N ASP A 130 16.55 18.86 7.26
CA ASP A 130 16.92 18.75 5.85
C ASP A 130 17.37 17.35 5.47
N ALA A 131 18.25 16.74 6.27
CA ALA A 131 18.76 15.39 5.99
C ALA A 131 17.64 14.34 5.93
N GLY A 132 16.65 14.41 6.84
CA GLY A 132 15.53 13.48 6.83
C GLY A 132 14.61 13.68 5.63
N ALA A 133 14.27 14.92 5.31
CA ALA A 133 13.44 15.26 4.16
C ALA A 133 14.08 14.88 2.83
N ASP A 134 15.38 15.15 2.66
CA ASP A 134 16.11 14.89 1.42
C ASP A 134 16.32 13.37 1.21
N GLN A 135 16.56 12.62 2.29
CA GLN A 135 16.65 11.17 2.23
C GLN A 135 15.31 10.52 1.87
N LEU A 136 14.20 10.98 2.47
CA LEU A 136 12.87 10.49 2.11
C LEU A 136 12.56 10.77 0.63
N THR A 137 12.83 12.00 0.18
CA THR A 137 12.65 12.39 -1.22
C THR A 137 13.41 11.47 -2.16
N THR A 138 14.67 11.17 -1.85
CA THR A 138 15.52 10.29 -2.65
C THR A 138 14.94 8.89 -2.75
N LEU A 139 14.58 8.28 -1.62
CA LEU A 139 14.01 6.94 -1.59
C LEU A 139 12.68 6.84 -2.37
N LEU A 140 11.84 7.87 -2.27
CA LEU A 140 10.57 7.94 -3.00
C LEU A 140 10.78 8.19 -4.51
N GLN A 141 11.79 8.95 -4.92
CA GLN A 141 12.11 9.11 -6.35
C GLN A 141 12.69 7.82 -6.96
N GLU A 142 13.50 7.09 -6.19
CA GLU A 142 13.96 5.75 -6.54
C GLU A 142 12.79 4.79 -6.72
N HIS A 143 11.81 4.82 -5.81
CA HIS A 143 10.57 4.04 -5.90
C HIS A 143 9.82 4.30 -7.21
N ILE A 144 9.59 5.57 -7.57
CA ILE A 144 8.91 5.91 -8.82
C ILE A 144 9.70 5.44 -10.04
N THR A 145 11.03 5.58 -10.01
CA THR A 145 11.89 5.19 -11.14
C THR A 145 11.90 3.67 -11.32
N GLY A 146 11.94 2.90 -10.25
CA GLY A 146 11.89 1.44 -10.34
C GLY A 146 10.50 0.91 -10.71
N ALA A 147 9.41 1.57 -10.32
CA ALA A 147 8.07 1.26 -10.82
C ALA A 147 7.99 1.41 -12.36
N VAL A 148 8.63 2.43 -12.94
CA VAL A 148 8.75 2.56 -14.40
C VAL A 148 9.56 1.43 -15.02
N ALA A 149 10.60 0.94 -14.34
CA ALA A 149 11.37 -0.22 -14.80
C ALA A 149 10.52 -1.50 -14.82
N VAL A 150 9.67 -1.70 -13.80
CA VAL A 150 8.69 -2.80 -13.76
C VAL A 150 7.74 -2.72 -14.96
N LEU A 151 7.12 -1.56 -15.21
CA LEU A 151 6.22 -1.37 -16.37
C LEU A 151 6.92 -1.63 -17.69
N THR A 152 8.17 -1.17 -17.83
CA THR A 152 8.98 -1.35 -19.03
C THR A 152 9.26 -2.83 -19.31
N ALA A 153 9.72 -3.57 -18.29
CA ALA A 153 9.98 -5.00 -18.42
C ALA A 153 8.70 -5.80 -18.71
N ALA A 154 7.61 -5.48 -18.00
CA ALA A 154 6.31 -6.11 -18.21
C ALA A 154 5.81 -5.89 -19.65
N LYS A 155 5.81 -4.64 -20.14
CA LYS A 155 5.36 -4.29 -21.49
C LYS A 155 6.23 -4.91 -22.59
N ALA A 156 7.52 -5.10 -22.33
CA ALA A 156 8.45 -5.77 -23.25
C ALA A 156 8.31 -7.31 -23.25
N GLY A 157 7.57 -7.90 -22.31
CA GLY A 157 7.51 -9.35 -22.11
C GLY A 157 8.83 -9.94 -21.59
N ASP A 158 9.69 -9.12 -20.98
CA ASP A 158 10.96 -9.55 -20.39
C ASP A 158 10.73 -10.10 -18.98
N SER A 159 10.46 -11.40 -18.88
CA SER A 159 10.17 -12.04 -17.59
C SER A 159 11.33 -11.95 -16.59
N ALA A 160 12.57 -12.08 -17.06
CA ALA A 160 13.74 -12.03 -16.18
C ALA A 160 13.98 -10.60 -15.67
N GLY A 161 13.86 -9.61 -16.56
CA GLY A 161 13.92 -8.20 -16.19
C GLY A 161 12.77 -7.80 -15.25
N LEU A 162 11.57 -8.35 -15.47
CA LEU A 162 10.41 -8.09 -14.63
C LEU A 162 10.62 -8.61 -13.20
N ASP A 163 11.05 -9.87 -13.05
CA ASP A 163 11.33 -10.47 -11.74
C ASP A 163 12.40 -9.66 -10.98
N GLN A 164 13.45 -9.21 -11.69
CA GLN A 164 14.50 -8.38 -11.11
C GLN A 164 13.96 -7.00 -10.67
N ALA A 165 13.17 -6.33 -11.52
CA ALA A 165 12.63 -5.01 -11.23
C ALA A 165 11.63 -5.06 -10.05
N VAL A 166 10.76 -6.07 -10.00
CA VAL A 166 9.82 -6.27 -8.89
C VAL A 166 10.58 -6.54 -7.59
N ALA A 167 11.62 -7.38 -7.61
CA ALA A 167 12.44 -7.62 -6.42
C ALA A 167 13.14 -6.32 -5.92
N ALA A 168 13.60 -5.47 -6.84
CA ALA A 168 14.18 -4.18 -6.51
C ALA A 168 13.14 -3.22 -5.91
N GLU A 169 11.90 -3.22 -6.43
CA GLU A 169 10.79 -2.43 -5.87
C GLU A 169 10.47 -2.81 -4.43
N TYR A 170 10.34 -4.11 -4.11
CA TYR A 170 10.14 -4.53 -2.72
C TYR A 170 11.34 -4.17 -1.81
N ALA A 171 12.56 -4.21 -2.34
CA ALA A 171 13.75 -3.80 -1.59
C ALA A 171 13.74 -2.30 -1.27
N ASN A 172 13.36 -1.45 -2.24
CA ASN A 172 13.19 -0.02 -2.02
C ASN A 172 12.02 0.27 -1.05
N ALA A 173 10.88 -0.39 -1.22
CA ALA A 173 9.73 -0.28 -0.32
C ALA A 173 10.10 -0.62 1.13
N LYS A 174 10.90 -1.67 1.32
CA LYS A 174 11.47 -2.00 2.62
C LYS A 174 12.42 -0.91 3.13
N ALA A 175 13.29 -0.36 2.28
CA ALA A 175 14.20 0.72 2.67
C ALA A 175 13.44 1.99 3.11
N ILE A 176 12.33 2.34 2.45
CA ILE A 176 11.43 3.43 2.87
C ILE A 176 10.83 3.12 4.25
N GLY A 177 10.27 1.91 4.42
CA GLY A 177 9.69 1.48 5.69
C GLY A 177 10.69 1.50 6.85
N ASP A 178 11.91 1.01 6.60
CA ASP A 178 13.03 1.04 7.56
C ASP A 178 13.40 2.47 7.93
N PHE A 179 13.56 3.34 6.93
CA PHE A 179 13.92 4.74 7.14
C PHE A 179 12.87 5.50 7.98
N LEU A 180 11.59 5.32 7.68
CA LEU A 180 10.50 5.92 8.45
C LEU A 180 10.51 5.37 9.88
N ALA A 181 10.56 4.04 10.05
CA ALA A 181 10.59 3.42 11.37
C ALA A 181 11.77 3.89 12.23
N ASP A 182 12.96 4.05 11.64
CA ASP A 182 14.15 4.55 12.33
C ASP A 182 13.99 6.03 12.75
N ALA A 183 13.25 6.84 11.99
CA ALA A 183 12.97 8.23 12.32
C ALA A 183 11.99 8.39 13.51
N ASN A 184 11.07 7.42 13.71
CA ASN A 184 10.04 7.48 14.74
C ASN A 184 9.70 6.10 15.34
N PRO A 185 10.67 5.41 15.97
CA PRO A 185 10.54 3.99 16.32
C PRO A 185 9.47 3.70 17.38
N THR A 186 9.05 4.72 18.14
CA THR A 186 7.99 4.59 19.15
C THR A 186 6.60 4.60 18.53
N ASN A 187 6.38 5.38 17.45
CA ASN A 187 5.05 5.57 16.87
C ASN A 187 4.88 4.88 15.51
N TRP A 188 5.98 4.50 14.86
CA TRP A 188 6.00 3.75 13.60
C TRP A 188 6.81 2.46 13.79
N PRO A 189 6.21 1.40 14.36
CA PRO A 189 6.89 0.12 14.51
C PRO A 189 7.39 -0.38 13.15
N LYS A 190 8.64 -0.85 13.11
CA LYS A 190 9.30 -1.29 11.88
C LYS A 190 8.48 -2.32 11.08
N ALA A 191 7.92 -3.31 11.76
CA ALA A 191 7.10 -4.33 11.11
C ALA A 191 5.85 -3.75 10.43
N ASP A 192 5.24 -2.73 11.03
CA ASP A 192 4.04 -2.08 10.50
C ASP A 192 4.40 -1.19 9.29
N MET A 193 5.51 -0.45 9.36
CA MET A 193 6.02 0.35 8.22
C MET A 193 6.40 -0.51 7.02
N GLU A 194 7.14 -1.61 7.24
CA GLU A 194 7.50 -2.56 6.18
C GLU A 194 6.23 -3.18 5.55
N ALA A 195 5.25 -3.59 6.37
CA ALA A 195 4.00 -4.17 5.89
C ALA A 195 3.13 -3.17 5.11
N MET A 196 3.08 -1.91 5.57
CA MET A 196 2.36 -0.81 4.94
C MET A 196 2.90 -0.55 3.52
N MET A 197 4.23 -0.49 3.38
CA MET A 197 4.87 -0.32 2.08
C MET A 197 4.73 -1.56 1.19
N ALA A 198 4.87 -2.77 1.73
CA ALA A 198 4.69 -4.00 0.95
C ALA A 198 3.27 -4.11 0.36
N THR A 199 2.25 -3.78 1.15
CA THR A 199 0.85 -3.80 0.69
C THR A 199 0.61 -2.76 -0.41
N HIS A 200 1.24 -1.59 -0.31
CA HIS A 200 1.19 -0.58 -1.36
C HIS A 200 1.78 -1.08 -2.69
N ILE A 201 2.94 -1.77 -2.64
CA ILE A 201 3.53 -2.38 -3.83
C ILE A 201 2.60 -3.45 -4.41
N ASP A 202 2.08 -4.36 -3.58
CA ASP A 202 1.17 -5.43 -4.02
C ASP A 202 -0.02 -4.86 -4.81
N GLN A 203 -0.70 -3.86 -4.24
CA GLN A 203 -1.87 -3.25 -4.86
C GLN A 203 -1.51 -2.46 -6.13
N THR A 204 -0.35 -1.80 -6.14
CA THR A 204 0.13 -1.06 -7.31
C THR A 204 0.45 -1.97 -8.50
N LEU A 205 1.11 -3.10 -8.24
CA LEU A 205 1.38 -4.10 -9.27
C LEU A 205 0.09 -4.69 -9.85
N VAL A 206 -0.94 -4.90 -9.02
CA VAL A 206 -2.23 -5.42 -9.46
C VAL A 206 -2.91 -4.47 -10.45
N TYR A 207 -3.16 -3.21 -10.08
CA TYR A 207 -3.86 -2.30 -11.00
C TYR A 207 -3.02 -1.96 -12.24
N ALA A 208 -1.69 -1.93 -12.11
CA ALA A 208 -0.79 -1.71 -13.25
C ALA A 208 -0.84 -2.88 -14.23
N THR A 209 -0.91 -4.12 -13.73
CA THR A 209 -1.08 -5.31 -14.56
C THR A 209 -2.39 -5.26 -15.33
N ASP A 210 -3.50 -4.97 -14.64
CA ASP A 210 -4.82 -4.84 -15.28
C ASP A 210 -4.81 -3.74 -16.37
N MET A 211 -4.18 -2.60 -16.08
CA MET A 211 -4.04 -1.49 -17.04
C MET A 211 -3.24 -1.90 -18.29
N LEU A 212 -2.11 -2.58 -18.13
CA LEU A 212 -1.29 -3.06 -19.25
C LEU A 212 -2.00 -4.15 -20.08
N GLN A 213 -2.88 -4.92 -19.47
CA GLN A 213 -3.70 -5.94 -20.14
C GLN A 213 -4.95 -5.35 -20.82
N GLY A 214 -5.25 -4.07 -20.59
CA GLY A 214 -6.43 -3.39 -21.12
C GLY A 214 -7.72 -3.67 -20.34
N ASP A 215 -7.63 -4.28 -19.15
CA ASP A 215 -8.78 -4.44 -18.25
C ASP A 215 -8.98 -3.18 -17.41
N TYR A 216 -9.40 -2.10 -18.07
CA TYR A 216 -9.53 -0.79 -17.45
C TYR A 216 -10.54 -0.77 -16.29
N SER A 217 -11.60 -1.58 -16.35
CA SER A 217 -12.60 -1.67 -15.30
C SER A 217 -11.99 -2.25 -14.01
N GLN A 218 -11.22 -3.34 -14.13
CA GLN A 218 -10.52 -3.92 -12.99
C GLN A 218 -9.39 -3.01 -12.48
N ALA A 219 -8.63 -2.38 -13.39
CA ALA A 219 -7.59 -1.42 -13.01
C ALA A 219 -8.15 -0.27 -12.16
N ILE A 220 -9.32 0.28 -12.53
CA ILE A 220 -9.98 1.35 -11.74
C ILE A 220 -10.45 0.83 -10.38
N ALA A 221 -11.04 -0.37 -10.33
CA ALA A 221 -11.50 -0.96 -9.07
C ALA A 221 -10.32 -1.22 -8.10
N ASN A 222 -9.23 -1.78 -8.61
CA ASN A 222 -8.02 -2.06 -7.82
C ASN A 222 -7.26 -0.78 -7.45
N TYR A 223 -7.26 0.24 -8.31
CA TYR A 223 -6.77 1.57 -7.95
C TYR A 223 -7.52 2.14 -6.74
N GLY A 224 -8.85 2.02 -6.69
CA GLY A 224 -9.63 2.51 -5.54
C GLY A 224 -9.23 1.84 -4.21
N LEU A 225 -8.82 0.57 -4.23
CA LEU A 225 -8.27 -0.12 -3.04
C LEU A 225 -6.90 0.42 -2.67
N ALA A 226 -6.03 0.66 -3.66
CA ALA A 226 -4.69 1.22 -3.47
C ALA A 226 -4.75 2.66 -2.95
N GLU A 227 -5.68 3.47 -3.44
CA GLU A 227 -5.92 4.84 -2.99
C GLU A 227 -6.38 4.88 -1.53
N ALA A 228 -7.34 4.02 -1.16
CA ALA A 228 -7.79 3.91 0.23
C ALA A 228 -6.65 3.52 1.19
N HIS A 229 -5.84 2.53 0.81
CA HIS A 229 -4.65 2.13 1.57
C HIS A 229 -3.65 3.29 1.73
N MET A 230 -3.49 4.13 0.70
CA MET A 230 -2.59 5.27 0.78
C MET A 230 -3.10 6.37 1.73
N VAL A 231 -4.42 6.55 1.84
CA VAL A 231 -5.01 7.42 2.87
C VAL A 231 -4.74 6.87 4.28
N GLU A 232 -4.81 5.55 4.48
CA GLU A 232 -4.45 4.91 5.77
C GLU A 232 -2.97 5.14 6.12
N MET A 233 -2.08 5.02 5.13
CA MET A 233 -0.65 5.34 5.31
C MET A 233 -0.47 6.82 5.70
N ALA A 234 -1.12 7.74 5.00
CA ALA A 234 -1.05 9.18 5.32
C ALA A 234 -1.54 9.48 6.74
N ASP A 235 -2.59 8.80 7.20
CA ASP A 235 -3.13 8.95 8.55
C ASP A 235 -2.18 8.38 9.61
N MET A 236 -1.56 7.23 9.35
CA MET A 236 -0.54 6.62 10.23
C MET A 236 0.69 7.52 10.37
N LEU A 237 1.17 8.09 9.27
CA LEU A 237 2.28 9.05 9.29
C LEU A 237 1.90 10.32 10.05
N SER A 238 0.72 10.89 9.78
CA SER A 238 0.26 12.10 10.48
C SER A 238 0.14 11.87 12.00
N ALA A 239 -0.44 10.73 12.40
CA ALA A 239 -0.56 10.36 13.81
C ALA A 239 0.81 10.25 14.50
N GLY A 240 1.78 9.59 13.86
CA GLY A 240 3.11 9.43 14.43
C GLY A 240 3.90 10.73 14.52
N VAL A 241 3.78 11.64 13.54
CA VAL A 241 4.40 12.98 13.62
C VAL A 241 3.84 13.75 14.81
N ILE A 242 2.51 13.78 14.99
CA ILE A 242 1.88 14.48 16.11
C ILE A 242 2.32 13.87 17.44
N ALA A 243 2.35 12.55 17.55
CA ALA A 243 2.76 11.86 18.76
C ALA A 243 4.25 12.09 19.11
N GLN A 244 5.12 12.23 18.12
CA GLN A 244 6.54 12.48 18.33
C GLN A 244 6.85 13.95 18.66
N PHE A 245 6.08 14.89 18.10
CA PHE A 245 6.32 16.33 18.23
C PHE A 245 5.11 17.09 18.81
N PRO A 246 4.55 16.68 19.97
CA PRO A 246 3.31 17.25 20.48
C PRO A 246 3.37 18.77 20.67
N ASP A 247 4.52 19.31 21.10
CA ASP A 247 4.73 20.75 21.31
C ASP A 247 4.58 21.59 20.03
N ARG A 248 4.72 20.98 18.84
CA ARG A 248 4.51 21.66 17.55
C ARG A 248 3.03 21.84 17.21
N PHE A 249 2.16 21.13 17.92
CA PHE A 249 0.72 21.08 17.68
C PHE A 249 -0.09 21.62 18.86
N MET A 250 0.56 22.08 19.93
CA MET A 250 -0.11 22.78 21.02
C MET A 250 -0.53 24.18 20.54
N ALA A 251 -1.79 24.53 20.78
CA ALA A 251 -2.37 25.83 20.45
C ALA A 251 -1.92 26.94 21.40
#